data_AF-A0A9E0R9D4-F1
#
_entry.id   AF-A0A9E0R9D4-F1
#
_cell.length_a   1.000
_cell.length_b   1.000
_cell.length_c   1.000
_cell.angle_alpha   90.00
_cell.angle_beta   90.00
_cell.angle_gamma   90.00
#
_symmetry.space_group_name_H-M   'P 1'
#
loop_
_entity.id
_entity.type
_entity.pdbx_description
1 polymer ?
#
loop_
_entity_poly.entity_id
_entity_poly.type
_entity_poly.pdbx_seq_one_letter_code
_entity_poly.pdbx_strand_id
1 'polypeptide(L)' 'FGLITIIDHGDGYMTLYGHSSSLFTSPGDWVAAGEAIALAGRTGGTESPALYFEVRHNGKPDNPGRWLGK' A
#
# COMPACT_ATOMS: atom_id res chain seq x y z
N PHE A 1 -11.47 3.69 -1.34
CA PHE A 1 -10.01 3.48 -1.33
C PHE A 1 -9.22 4.54 -2.09
N GLY A 2 -9.76 5.18 -3.15
CA GLY A 2 -9.03 6.26 -3.83
C GLY A 2 -7.93 5.71 -4.73
N LEU A 3 -6.81 6.43 -4.85
CA LEU A 3 -5.62 5.90 -5.54
C LEU A 3 -4.96 4.85 -4.65
N ILE A 4 -4.58 3.72 -5.27
CA ILE A 4 -4.02 2.56 -4.60
C ILE A 4 -2.73 2.14 -5.29
N THR A 5 -1.68 1.90 -4.51
CA THR A 5 -0.51 1.13 -4.92
C THR A 5 -0.58 -0.27 -4.32
N ILE A 6 -0.34 -1.30 -5.12
CA ILE A 6 -0.22 -2.69 -4.68
C ILE A 6 1.19 -3.15 -5.01
N ILE A 7 1.92 -3.63 -4.01
CA ILE A 7 3.25 -4.22 -4.18
C ILE A 7 3.14 -5.72 -3.94
N ASP A 8 3.62 -6.49 -4.91
CA ASP A 8 3.83 -7.93 -4.80
C ASP A 8 5.25 -8.18 -4.25
N HIS A 9 5.33 -8.94 -3.16
CA HIS A 9 6.58 -9.28 -2.49
C HIS A 9 7.06 -10.70 -2.82
N GLY A 10 6.36 -11.42 -3.69
CA GLY A 10 6.57 -12.83 -3.93
C GLY A 10 5.89 -13.72 -2.88
N ASP A 11 5.94 -15.03 -3.09
CA ASP A 11 5.38 -16.06 -2.19
C ASP A 11 3.90 -15.83 -1.79
N GLY A 12 3.14 -15.14 -2.66
CA GLY A 12 1.74 -14.81 -2.43
C GLY A 12 1.50 -13.66 -1.46
N TYR A 13 2.55 -12.94 -1.04
CA TYR A 13 2.45 -11.76 -0.19
C TYR A 13 2.25 -10.48 -0.99
N MET A 14 1.29 -9.66 -0.56
CA MET A 14 1.03 -8.35 -1.15
C MET A 14 0.79 -7.32 -0.07
N THR A 15 1.22 -6.08 -0.32
CA THR A 15 0.88 -4.92 0.50
C THR A 15 0.11 -3.89 -0.32
N LEU A 16 -0.96 -3.35 0.24
CA LEU A 16 -1.80 -2.34 -0.39
C LEU A 16 -1.68 -1.02 0.36
N TYR A 17 -1.53 0.06 -0.40
CA TYR A 17 -1.42 1.43 0.10
C TYR A 17 -2.51 2.28 -0.57
N GLY A 18 -3.52 2.68 0.19
CA GLY A 18 -4.68 3.41 -0.33
C GLY A 18 -4.79 4.85 0.18
N HIS A 19 -5.78 5.56 -0.36
CA HIS A 19 -6.10 6.97 -0.11
C HIS A 19 -5.05 7.97 -0.59
N SER A 20 -4.11 7.55 -1.43
CA SER A 20 -3.01 8.40 -1.93
C SER A 20 -3.53 9.57 -2.76
N SER A 21 -2.87 10.73 -2.69
CA SER A 21 -3.14 11.88 -3.57
C SER A 21 -2.39 11.80 -4.90
N SER A 22 -1.25 11.11 -4.92
CA SER A 22 -0.46 10.86 -6.13
C SER A 22 0.31 9.54 -6.00
N LEU A 23 0.60 8.92 -7.13
CA LEU A 23 1.41 7.70 -7.24
C LEU A 23 2.75 8.05 -7.89
N PHE A 24 3.83 7.44 -7.41
CA PHE A 24 5.19 7.64 -7.96
C PHE A 24 5.68 6.43 -8.76
N THR A 25 4.96 5.31 -8.66
CA THR A 25 5.27 4.03 -9.31
C THR A 25 4.21 3.67 -10.34
N SER A 26 4.61 2.94 -11.38
CA SER A 26 3.74 2.34 -12.39
C SER A 26 3.70 0.81 -12.27
N PRO A 27 2.64 0.14 -12.80
CA PRO A 27 2.60 -1.32 -12.82
C PRO A 27 3.81 -1.90 -13.57
N GLY A 28 4.52 -2.82 -12.91
CA GLY A 28 5.73 -3.46 -13.44
C GLY A 28 7.04 -2.85 -12.96
N ASP A 29 7.00 -1.70 -12.28
CA ASP A 29 8.20 -1.11 -11.67
C ASP A 29 8.68 -1.95 -10.47
N TRP A 30 10.01 -2.07 -10.33
CA TRP A 30 10.63 -2.60 -9.13
C TRP A 30 10.70 -1.51 -8.06
N VAL A 31 10.46 -1.90 -6.81
CA VAL A 31 10.48 -0.99 -5.65
C VAL A 31 11.41 -1.55 -4.58
N ALA A 32 12.27 -0.70 -4.03
CA ALA A 32 13.12 -1.05 -2.89
C ALA A 32 12.44 -0.73 -1.55
N ALA A 33 12.83 -1.46 -0.49
CA ALA A 33 12.39 -1.13 0.86
C ALA A 33 12.83 0.31 1.24
N GLY A 34 11.88 1.11 1.74
CA GLY A 34 12.11 2.52 2.11
C GLY A 34 11.95 3.51 0.95
N GLU A 35 11.71 3.05 -0.27
CA GLU A 35 11.43 3.90 -1.42
C GLU A 35 10.07 4.59 -1.29
N ALA A 36 9.99 5.86 -1.69
CA ALA A 36 8.74 6.60 -1.73
C ALA A 36 7.91 6.16 -2.93
N ILE A 37 6.76 5.50 -2.68
CA ILE A 37 5.88 4.94 -3.73
C ILE A 37 4.64 5.79 -4.03
N ALA A 38 4.22 6.61 -3.06
CA ALA A 38 3.02 7.43 -3.16
C ALA A 38 3.05 8.57 -2.13
N LEU A 39 2.22 9.58 -2.36
CA LEU A 39 1.92 10.61 -1.37
C LEU A 39 0.57 10.29 -0.71
N ALA A 40 0.54 10.16 0.62
CA ALA A 40 -0.68 9.96 1.37
C ALA A 40 -1.65 11.14 1.18
N GLY A 41 -2.94 10.85 1.13
CA GLY A 41 -3.96 11.85 0.82
C GLY A 41 -5.31 11.51 1.43
N ARG A 42 -6.36 12.05 0.79
CA ARG A 42 -7.77 11.88 1.20
C ARG A 42 -8.64 11.32 0.08
N THR A 43 -8.04 10.66 -0.91
CA THR A 43 -8.81 10.18 -2.07
C THR A 43 -9.69 9.01 -1.67
N GLY A 44 -10.86 8.87 -2.31
CA GLY A 44 -11.76 7.75 -2.04
C GLY A 44 -12.62 7.88 -0.80
N GLY A 45 -12.97 9.13 -0.41
CA GLY A 45 -14.05 9.43 0.53
C GLY A 45 -13.64 9.54 2.00
N THR A 46 -12.35 9.74 2.31
CA THR A 46 -11.88 9.94 3.68
C THR A 46 -12.01 11.42 4.10
N GLU A 47 -12.56 11.64 5.30
CA GLU A 47 -12.78 12.98 5.89
C GLU A 47 -11.46 13.72 6.18
N SER A 48 -10.40 12.98 6.51
CA SER A 48 -9.07 13.50 6.79
C SER A 48 -7.99 12.74 6.02
N PRO A 49 -6.84 13.36 5.72
CA PRO A 49 -5.70 12.65 5.13
C PRO A 49 -5.30 11.46 6.02
N ALA A 50 -5.24 10.27 5.42
CA ALA A 50 -4.89 9.04 6.11
C ALA A 50 -4.32 8.03 5.11
N LEU A 51 -3.48 7.10 5.60
CA LEU A 51 -3.00 5.97 4.81
C LEU A 51 -3.87 4.74 5.12
N TYR A 52 -4.45 4.13 4.10
CA TYR A 52 -4.94 2.76 4.22
C TYR A 52 -3.77 1.81 3.96
N PHE A 53 -3.53 0.88 4.88
CA PHE A 53 -2.49 -0.13 4.76
C PHE A 53 -3.06 -1.52 5.03
N GLU A 54 -2.80 -2.46 4.13
CA GLU A 54 -3.24 -3.84 4.25
C GLU A 54 -2.13 -4.79 3.81
N VAL A 55 -1.95 -5.88 4.55
CA VAL A 55 -1.12 -7.02 4.14
C VAL A 55 -2.07 -8.14 3.70
N ARG A 56 -1.74 -8.80 2.59
CA ARG A 56 -2.42 -10.02 2.14
C ARG A 56 -1.42 -11.15 1.97
N HIS A 57 -1.87 -12.36 2.25
CA HIS A 57 -1.17 -13.59 1.92
C HIS A 57 -2.14 -14.53 1.21
N ASN A 58 -1.79 -14.97 0.00
CA ASN A 58 -2.64 -15.80 -0.86
C ASN A 58 -4.04 -15.22 -1.05
N GLY A 59 -4.12 -13.90 -1.28
CA GLY A 59 -5.36 -13.16 -1.52
C GLY A 59 -6.21 -12.91 -0.28
N LYS A 60 -5.82 -13.39 0.90
CA LYS A 60 -6.55 -13.16 2.16
C LYS A 60 -5.87 -12.07 3.00
N PRO A 61 -6.64 -11.16 3.64
CA PRO A 61 -6.06 -10.19 4.57
C PRO A 61 -5.35 -10.89 5.74
N ASP A 62 -4.15 -10.40 6.07
CA ASP A 62 -3.39 -10.77 7.27
C ASP A 62 -3.26 -9.55 8.19
N ASN A 63 -2.97 -9.76 9.47
CA ASN A 63 -2.82 -8.69 10.45
C ASN A 63 -1.51 -7.90 10.19
N PRO A 64 -1.58 -6.63 9.74
CA PRO A 64 -0.38 -5.84 9.42
C PRO A 64 0.50 -5.59 10.64
N GLY A 65 -0.05 -5.58 11.85
CA GLY A 65 0.71 -5.36 13.09
C GLY A 65 1.77 -6.43 13.38
N ARG A 66 1.72 -7.58 12.70
CA ARG A 66 2.77 -8.62 12.77
C ARG A 66 4.02 -8.26 11.98
N TRP A 67 3.87 -7.40 10.97
CA TRP A 67 4.90 -7.03 10.00
C TRP A 67 5.51 -5.66 10.30
N LEU A 68 4.73 -4.78 10.92
CA LEU A 68 5.18 -3.46 11.33
C LEU A 68 6.14 -3.59 12.53
N GLY A 69 7.43 -3.62 12.22
CA GLY A 69 8.54 -3.50 13.16
C GLY A 69 9.32 -2.21 12.91
N LYS A 70 10.31 -1.94 13.78
CA LYS A 70 11.28 -0.86 13.55
C LYS A 70 12.20 -1.18 12.37
#